data_AF-J4I2X8-F1
#
_entry.id   AF-J4I2X8-F1
#
_cell.length_a   1.000
_cell.length_b   1.000
_cell.length_c   1.000
_cell.angle_alpha   90.00
_cell.angle_beta   90.00
_cell.angle_gamma   90.00
#
_symmetry.space_group_name_H-M   'P 1'
#
loop_
_entity.id
_entity.type
_entity.pdbx_description
1 polymer ?
#
loop_
_entity_poly.entity_id
_entity_poly.type
_entity_poly.pdbx_seq_one_letter_code
_entity_poly.pdbx_strand_id
1 'polypeptide(L)'
;MTTTAQTGYRPFQLDGAEDLERYCPGGFHPVSIGDILAGSRYKVVHKLGFGGSSTVWLVQEQSLRGHSQDLGGPLAVKILSAERSSKSGPAIAELCIPQELDRVSRTAHYQGREHILFPRDGFMQEGPNGSHICIVSPLAGPSILSLAECPGRVSGSRRLRGDLARKVARQVVLAVQFLHSRGIVHGDLTSANVVFRLSDAVRKWSADDVYNMLGNPETEEVVTRDGSPPDPHAPPEVVSPIDSASLHCSKRTSS
;
A
#
# COMPACT_ATOMS: atom_id res chain seq x y z
N MET A 1 10.74 -9.61 38.29
CA MET A 1 10.35 -10.17 36.99
C MET A 1 8.89 -9.84 36.79
N THR A 2 8.60 -8.70 36.17
CA THR A 2 7.24 -8.24 35.90
C THR A 2 6.73 -9.02 34.69
N THR A 3 5.83 -9.97 34.94
CA THR A 3 5.06 -10.65 33.91
C THR A 3 4.16 -9.59 33.28
N THR A 4 4.52 -9.09 32.10
CA THR A 4 3.60 -8.31 31.26
C THR A 4 2.46 -9.25 30.91
N ALA A 5 1.31 -9.07 31.56
CA ALA A 5 0.08 -9.66 31.07
C ALA A 5 -0.07 -9.17 29.62
N GLN A 6 -0.17 -10.09 28.66
CA GLN A 6 -0.59 -9.70 27.32
C GLN A 6 -1.97 -9.05 27.46
N THR A 7 -2.02 -7.74 27.28
CA THR A 7 -3.26 -6.98 27.25
C THR A 7 -4.03 -7.47 26.04
N GLY A 8 -4.91 -8.45 26.23
CA GLY A 8 -5.72 -8.96 25.14
C GLY A 8 -6.68 -7.87 24.68
N TYR A 9 -6.87 -7.75 23.36
CA TYR A 9 -7.87 -6.85 22.79
C TYR A 9 -9.24 -7.53 22.70
N ARG A 10 -10.30 -6.73 22.69
CA ARG A 10 -11.63 -7.22 22.32
C ARG A 10 -11.67 -7.45 20.80
N PRO A 11 -12.37 -8.50 20.34
CA PRO A 11 -12.60 -8.67 18.90
C PRO A 11 -13.35 -7.47 18.35
N PHE A 12 -12.87 -6.92 17.24
CA PHE A 12 -13.56 -5.91 16.45
C PHE A 12 -14.46 -6.58 15.40
N GLN A 13 -15.45 -5.85 14.87
CA GLN A 13 -16.40 -6.35 13.88
C GLN A 13 -16.03 -5.95 12.43
N LEU A 14 -15.02 -5.10 12.26
CA LEU A 14 -14.52 -4.71 10.95
C LEU A 14 -13.90 -5.88 10.16
N ASP A 15 -14.53 -6.18 9.03
CA ASP A 15 -14.05 -7.18 8.09
C ASP A 15 -12.74 -6.72 7.43
N GLY A 16 -11.77 -7.63 7.36
CA GLY A 16 -10.55 -7.42 6.58
C GLY A 16 -9.56 -6.42 7.19
N ALA A 17 -9.65 -6.08 8.48
CA ALA A 17 -8.55 -5.45 9.22
C ALA A 17 -7.57 -6.50 9.77
N GLU A 18 -6.31 -6.12 9.95
CA GLU A 18 -5.29 -6.98 10.54
C GLU A 18 -5.54 -7.32 12.01
N ASP A 19 -4.97 -8.45 12.42
CA ASP A 19 -4.96 -8.88 13.80
C ASP A 19 -4.21 -7.88 14.71
N LEU A 20 -4.89 -7.46 15.78
CA LEU A 20 -4.37 -6.52 16.77
C LEU A 20 -3.17 -7.06 17.54
N GLU A 21 -3.04 -8.39 17.68
CA GLU A 21 -1.89 -9.00 18.38
C GLU A 21 -0.55 -8.75 17.66
N ARG A 22 -0.61 -8.28 16.41
CA ARG A 22 0.56 -7.90 15.61
C ARG A 22 1.13 -6.53 15.95
N TYR A 23 0.44 -5.75 16.78
CA TYR A 23 0.89 -4.46 17.29
C TYR A 23 1.64 -4.64 18.61
N CYS A 24 2.88 -5.08 18.50
CA CYS A 24 3.79 -5.32 19.62
C CYS A 24 5.23 -4.97 19.21
N PRO A 25 6.20 -4.88 20.15
CA PRO A 25 7.60 -4.68 19.80
C PRO A 25 8.10 -5.68 18.73
N GLY A 26 8.67 -5.18 17.64
CA GLY A 26 9.04 -5.96 16.45
C GLY A 26 7.93 -6.12 15.41
N GLY A 27 6.68 -5.85 15.78
CA GLY A 27 5.47 -5.95 14.96
C GLY A 27 5.20 -4.74 14.07
N PHE A 28 3.92 -4.47 13.83
CA PHE A 28 3.45 -3.38 12.97
C PHE A 28 3.65 -1.99 13.57
N HIS A 29 3.70 -0.96 12.72
CA HIS A 29 3.66 0.43 13.20
C HIS A 29 2.19 0.82 13.42
N PRO A 30 1.78 1.32 14.60
CA PRO A 30 0.43 1.85 14.79
C PRO A 30 0.24 3.10 13.92
N VAL A 31 -0.86 3.15 13.16
CA VAL A 31 -1.18 4.25 12.23
C VAL A 31 -2.67 4.57 12.31
N SER A 32 -2.98 5.86 12.38
CA SER A 32 -4.33 6.43 12.34
C SER A 32 -4.58 7.27 11.09
N ILE A 33 -5.84 7.48 10.76
CA ILE A 33 -6.21 8.41 9.69
C ILE A 33 -5.80 9.83 10.08
N GLY A 34 -5.17 10.55 9.16
CA GLY A 34 -4.67 11.89 9.40
C GLY A 34 -3.24 11.95 9.95
N ASP A 35 -2.64 10.81 10.32
CA ASP A 35 -1.23 10.75 10.72
C ASP A 35 -0.31 11.34 9.67
N ILE A 36 0.79 11.92 10.13
CA ILE A 36 1.75 12.62 9.29
C ILE A 36 3.11 11.90 9.37
N LEU A 37 3.51 11.31 8.26
CA LEU A 37 4.76 10.54 8.13
C LEU A 37 5.87 11.37 7.48
N ALA A 38 7.11 10.92 7.65
CA ALA A 38 8.32 11.48 7.04
C ALA A 38 8.48 13.00 7.25
N GLY A 39 8.33 13.48 8.50
CA GLY A 39 8.59 14.87 8.85
C GLY A 39 7.69 15.87 8.11
N SER A 40 6.38 15.63 8.11
CA SER A 40 5.36 16.50 7.50
C SER A 40 5.10 16.36 6.00
N ARG A 41 5.55 15.27 5.38
CA ARG A 41 5.41 15.08 3.92
C ARG A 41 4.23 14.24 3.50
N TYR A 42 3.84 13.21 4.26
CA TYR A 42 2.81 12.26 3.83
C TYR A 42 1.71 12.17 4.87
N LYS A 43 0.52 12.68 4.53
CA LYS A 43 -0.65 12.57 5.40
C LYS A 43 -1.42 11.29 5.06
N VAL A 44 -1.70 10.45 6.05
CA VAL A 44 -2.52 9.24 5.90
C VAL A 44 -3.97 9.63 5.64
N VAL A 45 -4.56 9.06 4.59
CA VAL A 45 -5.93 9.38 4.13
C VAL A 45 -6.81 8.15 4.16
N HIS A 46 -6.28 6.99 3.75
CA HIS A 46 -7.03 5.73 3.78
C HIS A 46 -6.09 4.54 3.97
N LYS A 47 -6.63 3.39 4.34
CA LYS A 47 -5.92 2.12 4.28
C LYS A 47 -6.15 1.40 2.95
N LEU A 48 -5.09 0.81 2.40
CA LEU A 48 -5.11 0.04 1.15
C LEU A 48 -5.07 -1.47 1.40
N GLY A 49 -4.51 -1.91 2.53
CA GLY A 49 -4.40 -3.33 2.85
C GLY A 49 -3.29 -3.60 3.85
N PHE A 50 -3.06 -4.88 4.09
CA PHE A 50 -1.95 -5.38 4.89
C PHE A 50 -1.53 -6.76 4.38
N GLY A 51 -0.38 -7.22 4.84
CA GLY A 51 0.12 -8.56 4.53
C GLY A 51 0.86 -9.17 5.72
N GLY A 52 1.57 -10.27 5.47
CA GLY A 52 2.26 -11.04 6.50
C GLY A 52 3.33 -10.26 7.28
N SER A 53 3.79 -9.08 6.84
CA SER A 53 4.81 -8.30 7.55
C SER A 53 4.78 -6.80 7.22
N SER A 54 3.67 -6.28 6.73
CA SER A 54 3.53 -4.86 6.41
C SER A 54 2.07 -4.42 6.36
N THR A 55 1.83 -3.15 6.60
CA THR A 55 0.57 -2.46 6.30
C THR A 55 0.77 -1.51 5.11
N VAL A 56 -0.27 -1.23 4.35
CA VAL A 56 -0.22 -0.35 3.18
C VAL A 56 -1.31 0.72 3.30
N TRP A 57 -0.89 1.97 3.16
CA TRP A 57 -1.73 3.14 3.39
C TRP A 57 -1.73 4.05 2.16
N LEU A 58 -2.89 4.63 1.84
CA LEU A 58 -3.03 5.72 0.90
C LEU A 58 -2.67 7.01 1.63
N VAL A 59 -1.75 7.77 1.06
CA VAL A 59 -1.31 9.06 1.60
C VAL A 59 -1.47 10.18 0.58
N GLN A 60 -1.70 11.39 1.06
CA GLN A 60 -1.57 12.61 0.27
C GLN A 60 -0.19 13.22 0.52
N GLU A 61 0.55 13.52 -0.55
CA GLU A 61 1.80 14.28 -0.43
C GLU A 61 1.49 15.76 -0.15
N GLN A 62 2.04 16.25 0.96
CA GLN A 62 1.89 17.63 1.41
C GLN A 62 2.88 18.55 0.67
N SER A 63 2.45 19.78 0.37
CA SER A 63 3.33 20.81 -0.17
C SER A 63 4.24 21.35 0.93
N LEU A 64 5.56 21.25 0.72
CA LEU A 64 6.55 21.85 1.61
C LEU A 64 6.50 23.39 1.64
N ARG A 65 5.76 24.02 0.70
CA ARG A 65 5.68 25.48 0.54
C ARG A 65 4.38 26.09 1.02
N GLY A 66 3.50 25.33 1.67
CA GLY A 66 2.27 25.84 2.30
C GLY A 66 1.18 26.34 1.34
N HIS A 67 1.33 26.13 0.02
CA HIS A 67 0.32 26.46 -0.97
C HIS A 67 -0.50 25.22 -1.33
N SER A 68 -1.83 25.29 -1.16
CA SER A 68 -2.75 24.18 -1.40
C SER A 68 -2.79 23.71 -2.86
N GLN A 69 -2.36 24.53 -3.82
CA GLN A 69 -2.29 24.19 -5.24
C GLN A 69 -1.08 23.33 -5.63
N ASP A 70 -0.13 23.11 -4.72
CA ASP A 70 1.09 22.31 -4.94
C ASP A 70 1.03 20.93 -4.25
N LEU A 71 -0.13 20.50 -3.75
CA LEU A 71 -0.28 19.18 -3.15
C LEU A 71 0.01 18.10 -4.20
N GLY A 72 0.94 17.20 -3.89
CA GLY A 72 1.18 16.03 -4.73
C GLY A 72 -0.02 15.10 -4.65
N GLY A 73 -0.30 14.36 -5.72
CA GLY A 73 -1.41 13.42 -5.78
C GLY A 73 -1.31 12.24 -4.80
N PRO A 74 -2.30 11.33 -4.80
CA PRO A 74 -2.33 10.21 -3.88
C PRO A 74 -1.20 9.21 -4.20
N LEU A 75 -0.57 8.73 -3.13
CA LEU A 75 0.51 7.74 -3.16
C LEU A 75 0.15 6.56 -2.25
N ALA A 76 0.89 5.47 -2.39
CA ALA A 76 0.84 4.36 -1.46
C ALA A 76 2.12 4.34 -0.62
N VAL A 77 1.97 4.14 0.69
CA VAL A 77 3.07 3.91 1.63
C VAL A 77 2.92 2.52 2.21
N LYS A 78 3.89 1.66 1.92
CA LYS A 78 4.02 0.35 2.56
C LYS A 78 4.95 0.48 3.75
N ILE A 79 4.46 0.18 4.94
CA ILE A 79 5.21 0.24 6.20
C ILE A 79 5.52 -1.18 6.63
N LEU A 80 6.81 -1.53 6.69
CA LEU A 80 7.24 -2.86 7.12
C LEU A 80 7.17 -3.00 8.64
N SER A 81 6.99 -4.23 9.14
CA SER A 81 7.17 -4.50 10.57
C SER A 81 8.58 -4.13 11.04
N ALA A 82 8.73 -3.80 12.31
CA ALA A 82 10.03 -3.40 12.87
C ALA A 82 11.06 -4.54 12.78
N GLU A 83 10.64 -5.79 12.97
CA GLU A 83 11.51 -6.96 12.82
C GLU A 83 11.98 -7.14 11.37
N ARG A 84 11.10 -6.96 10.39
CA ARG A 84 11.49 -7.05 8.98
C ARG A 84 12.44 -5.91 8.59
N SER A 85 12.21 -4.74 9.16
CA SER A 85 13.04 -3.55 8.96
C SER A 85 14.44 -3.74 9.53
N SER A 86 14.56 -4.30 10.74
CA SER A 86 15.85 -4.53 11.39
C SER A 86 16.68 -5.62 10.70
N LYS A 87 16.05 -6.71 10.24
CA LYS A 87 16.73 -7.80 9.53
C LYS A 87 17.27 -7.40 8.16
N SER A 88 16.66 -6.40 7.52
CA SER A 88 16.98 -6.05 6.13
C SER A 88 18.15 -5.07 5.99
N GLY A 89 18.60 -4.44 7.10
CA GLY A 89 19.65 -3.42 7.07
C GLY A 89 19.29 -2.21 6.18
N PRO A 90 20.26 -1.34 5.84
CA PRO A 90 20.01 -0.15 5.01
C PRO A 90 19.73 -0.45 3.52
N ALA A 91 19.87 -1.71 3.09
CA ALA A 91 19.80 -2.09 1.68
C ALA A 91 18.68 -3.12 1.41
N ILE A 92 17.42 -2.71 1.54
CA ILE A 92 16.29 -3.61 1.28
C ILE A 92 16.11 -3.81 -0.22
N ALA A 93 15.93 -5.06 -0.65
CA ALA A 93 15.77 -5.41 -2.05
C ALA A 93 14.62 -4.65 -2.73
N GLU A 94 13.50 -4.46 -2.01
CA GLU A 94 12.32 -3.73 -2.49
C GLU A 94 12.60 -2.25 -2.82
N LEU A 95 13.69 -1.66 -2.32
CA LEU A 95 14.09 -0.27 -2.59
C LEU A 95 15.33 -0.19 -3.47
N CYS A 96 16.37 -0.98 -3.17
CA CYS A 96 17.65 -0.93 -3.87
C CYS A 96 17.56 -1.44 -5.31
N ILE A 97 16.83 -2.54 -5.55
CA ILE A 97 16.70 -3.12 -6.90
C ILE A 97 16.00 -2.13 -7.84
N PRO A 98 14.84 -1.55 -7.48
CA PRO A 98 14.21 -0.54 -8.31
C PRO A 98 15.06 0.72 -8.53
N GLN A 99 15.77 1.20 -7.51
CA GLN A 99 16.65 2.38 -7.64
C GLN A 99 17.79 2.13 -8.63
N GLU A 100 18.47 0.99 -8.53
CA GLU A 100 19.55 0.64 -9.47
C GLU A 100 19.01 0.40 -10.88
N LEU A 101 17.88 -0.29 -10.98
CA LEU A 101 17.24 -0.56 -12.26
C LEU A 101 16.76 0.74 -12.93
N ASP A 102 16.25 1.71 -12.18
CA ASP A 102 15.92 3.04 -12.69
C ASP A 102 17.19 3.77 -13.16
N ARG A 103 18.24 3.84 -12.33
CA ARG A 103 19.50 4.52 -12.64
C ARG A 103 20.12 4.03 -13.95
N VAL A 104 20.24 2.71 -14.13
CA VAL A 104 20.88 2.13 -15.33
C VAL A 104 19.99 2.21 -16.57
N SER A 105 18.69 2.48 -16.40
CA SER A 105 17.74 2.52 -17.51
C SER A 105 17.41 3.91 -18.04
N ARG A 106 18.01 4.97 -17.45
CA ARG A 106 17.92 6.33 -17.99
C ARG A 106 18.83 6.57 -19.19
N THR A 107 19.78 5.67 -19.45
CA THR A 107 20.81 5.83 -20.50
C THR A 107 20.44 5.16 -21.83
N ALA A 108 19.42 4.31 -21.86
CA ALA A 108 18.88 3.71 -23.07
C ALA A 108 17.39 3.37 -22.90
N HIS A 109 16.62 3.42 -23.99
CA HIS A 109 15.20 3.05 -23.94
C HIS A 109 15.05 1.53 -23.90
N TYR A 110 14.77 0.97 -22.72
CA TYR A 110 14.52 -0.46 -22.55
C TYR A 110 13.02 -0.74 -22.62
N GLN A 111 12.61 -1.53 -23.62
CA GLN A 111 11.24 -2.02 -23.72
C GLN A 111 10.90 -2.88 -22.50
N GLY A 112 9.76 -2.60 -21.86
CA GLY A 112 9.29 -3.34 -20.68
C GLY A 112 9.55 -2.64 -19.35
N ARG A 113 10.41 -1.62 -19.32
CA ARG A 113 10.62 -0.78 -18.14
C ARG A 113 9.33 -0.11 -17.68
N GLU A 114 8.48 0.31 -18.62
CA GLU A 114 7.21 0.97 -18.37
C GLU A 114 6.16 0.06 -17.74
N HIS A 115 6.41 -1.25 -17.69
CA HIS A 115 5.53 -2.27 -17.11
C HIS A 115 5.94 -2.70 -15.69
N ILE A 116 6.93 -2.02 -15.09
CA ILE A 116 7.34 -2.23 -13.70
C ILE A 116 6.94 -1.00 -12.88
N LEU A 117 6.36 -1.23 -11.69
CA LEU A 117 6.07 -0.19 -10.71
C LEU A 117 7.33 0.06 -9.87
N PHE A 118 7.89 1.27 -9.97
CA PHE A 118 9.05 1.67 -9.19
C PHE A 118 8.61 2.47 -7.96
N PRO A 119 9.12 2.15 -6.76
CA PRO A 119 9.06 3.07 -5.62
C PRO A 119 9.65 4.42 -6.00
N ARG A 120 9.05 5.49 -5.49
CA ARG A 120 9.51 6.86 -5.65
C ARG A 120 10.53 7.23 -4.58
N ASP A 121 10.32 6.75 -3.36
CA ASP A 121 11.10 7.14 -2.19
C ASP A 121 11.05 6.06 -1.11
N GLY A 122 11.93 6.16 -0.12
CA GLY A 122 11.91 5.33 1.07
C GLY A 122 12.48 6.07 2.26
N PHE A 123 11.88 5.87 3.44
CA PHE A 123 12.31 6.53 4.68
C PHE A 123 12.18 5.59 5.88
N MET A 124 12.81 5.96 6.99
CA MET A 124 12.65 5.28 8.27
C MET A 124 11.64 6.04 9.13
N GLN A 125 10.71 5.31 9.72
CA GLN A 125 9.72 5.83 10.67
C GLN A 125 9.98 5.19 12.04
N GLU A 126 10.27 6.01 13.04
CA GLU A 126 10.35 5.54 14.42
C GLU A 126 8.95 5.41 15.01
N GLY A 127 8.75 4.36 15.80
CA GLY A 127 7.51 4.11 16.50
C GLY A 127 7.71 3.28 17.77
N PRO A 128 6.63 3.07 18.54
CA PRO A 128 6.67 2.35 19.81
C PRO A 128 7.05 0.87 19.63
N ASN A 129 6.88 0.32 18.43
CA ASN A 129 7.22 -1.06 18.09
C ASN A 129 8.63 -1.23 17.50
N GLY A 130 9.37 -0.13 17.32
CA GLY A 130 10.71 -0.09 16.76
C GLY A 130 10.81 0.83 15.54
N SER A 131 11.86 0.64 14.74
CA SER A 131 12.10 1.41 13.52
C SER A 131 11.53 0.69 12.30
N HIS A 132 10.79 1.40 11.46
CA HIS A 132 10.04 0.84 10.35
C HIS A 132 10.50 1.43 9.02
N ILE A 133 10.86 0.57 8.07
CA ILE A 133 11.14 1.01 6.71
C ILE A 133 9.80 1.24 5.99
N CYS A 134 9.65 2.46 5.49
CA CYS A 134 8.51 2.92 4.72
C CYS A 134 8.90 3.06 3.25
N ILE A 135 8.16 2.41 2.35
CA ILE A 135 8.38 2.45 0.92
C ILE A 135 7.23 3.23 0.28
N VAL A 136 7.56 4.30 -0.45
CA VAL A 136 6.59 5.17 -1.12
C VAL A 136 6.52 4.79 -2.59
N SER A 137 5.34 4.46 -3.11
CA SER A 137 5.13 4.16 -4.51
C SER A 137 3.96 4.96 -5.10
N PRO A 138 3.89 5.13 -6.43
CA PRO A 138 2.68 5.61 -7.08
C PRO A 138 1.48 4.74 -6.67
N LEU A 139 0.31 5.36 -6.48
CA LEU A 139 -0.91 4.60 -6.23
C LEU A 139 -1.20 3.70 -7.45
N ALA A 140 -1.30 2.41 -7.18
CA ALA A 140 -1.67 1.40 -8.17
C ALA A 140 -3.16 1.07 -8.07
N GLY A 141 -3.72 0.64 -9.18
CA GLY A 141 -5.07 0.08 -9.21
C GLY A 141 -5.07 -1.36 -8.71
N PRO A 142 -6.23 -2.03 -8.81
CA PRO A 142 -6.38 -3.39 -8.33
C PRO A 142 -5.50 -4.38 -9.09
N SER A 143 -5.22 -5.50 -8.43
CA SER A 143 -4.50 -6.62 -9.02
C SER A 143 -5.38 -7.42 -9.98
N ILE A 144 -4.77 -8.28 -10.80
CA ILE A 144 -5.53 -9.26 -11.59
C ILE A 144 -6.36 -10.17 -10.69
N LEU A 145 -5.82 -10.57 -9.53
CA LEU A 145 -6.52 -11.41 -8.57
C LEU A 145 -7.78 -10.71 -8.05
N SER A 146 -7.64 -9.48 -7.54
CA SER A 146 -8.75 -8.67 -7.04
C SER A 146 -9.85 -8.52 -8.08
N LEU A 147 -9.48 -8.29 -9.35
CA LEU A 147 -10.42 -8.21 -10.46
C LEU A 147 -11.20 -9.49 -10.75
N ALA A 148 -10.58 -10.64 -10.49
CA ALA A 148 -11.17 -11.95 -10.69
C ALA A 148 -12.11 -12.36 -9.55
N GLU A 149 -11.82 -11.87 -8.34
CA GLU A 149 -12.60 -12.09 -7.12
C GLU A 149 -13.80 -11.13 -7.01
N CYS A 150 -13.80 -10.01 -7.74
CA CYS A 150 -14.95 -9.11 -7.81
C CYS A 150 -16.25 -9.87 -8.10
N PRO A 151 -17.31 -9.68 -7.28
CA PRO A 151 -18.58 -10.38 -7.46
C PRO A 151 -19.18 -10.04 -8.83
N GLY A 152 -19.11 -11.00 -9.76
CA GLY A 152 -19.85 -10.97 -11.01
C GLY A 152 -21.26 -11.55 -10.82
N ARG A 153 -21.94 -11.89 -11.93
CA ARG A 153 -23.20 -12.68 -11.89
C ARG A 153 -23.05 -14.01 -11.13
N VAL A 154 -21.82 -14.51 -10.98
CA VAL A 154 -21.44 -15.64 -10.13
C VAL A 154 -20.11 -15.26 -9.44
N SER A 155 -20.00 -15.45 -8.13
CA SER A 155 -18.76 -15.21 -7.38
C SER A 155 -17.61 -16.07 -7.97
N GLY A 156 -16.43 -15.49 -8.18
CA GLY A 156 -15.26 -16.19 -8.76
C GLY A 156 -15.31 -16.45 -10.27
N SER A 157 -16.27 -15.87 -11.01
CA SER A 157 -16.43 -16.15 -12.46
C SER A 157 -15.82 -15.08 -13.38
N ARG A 158 -15.23 -14.00 -12.85
CA ARG A 158 -14.72 -12.87 -13.66
C ARG A 158 -13.31 -13.15 -14.17
N ARG A 159 -13.19 -13.95 -15.22
CA ARG A 159 -11.93 -13.99 -15.99
C ARG A 159 -11.73 -12.67 -16.73
N LEU A 160 -10.48 -12.20 -16.83
CA LEU A 160 -10.15 -11.11 -17.75
C LEU A 160 -10.63 -11.49 -19.16
N ARG A 161 -11.23 -10.54 -19.87
CA ARG A 161 -11.57 -10.74 -21.29
C ARG A 161 -10.31 -11.15 -22.05
N GLY A 162 -10.42 -12.08 -23.00
CA GLY A 162 -9.27 -12.66 -23.69
C GLY A 162 -8.37 -11.63 -24.39
N ASP A 163 -8.95 -10.53 -24.89
CA ASP A 163 -8.21 -9.41 -25.46
C ASP A 163 -7.38 -8.65 -24.41
N LEU A 164 -7.96 -8.41 -23.23
CA LEU A 164 -7.26 -7.78 -22.10
C LEU A 164 -6.18 -8.72 -21.54
N ALA A 165 -6.49 -9.99 -21.34
CA ALA A 165 -5.55 -11.00 -20.85
C ALA A 165 -4.32 -11.10 -21.75
N ARG A 166 -4.50 -11.08 -23.07
CA ARG A 166 -3.38 -11.10 -24.03
C ARG A 166 -2.49 -9.85 -23.92
N LYS A 167 -3.09 -8.67 -23.75
CA LYS A 167 -2.35 -7.42 -23.53
C LYS A 167 -1.55 -7.46 -22.23
N VAL A 168 -2.18 -7.90 -21.14
CA VAL A 168 -1.54 -8.06 -19.83
C VAL A 168 -0.37 -9.05 -19.93
N ALA A 169 -0.59 -10.24 -20.50
CA ALA A 169 0.46 -11.24 -20.66
C ALA A 169 1.66 -10.70 -21.46
N ARG A 170 1.40 -9.98 -22.56
CA ARG A 170 2.47 -9.31 -23.32
C ARG A 170 3.26 -8.34 -22.45
N GLN A 171 2.58 -7.48 -21.68
CA GLN A 171 3.26 -6.49 -20.82
C GLN A 171 4.08 -7.16 -19.71
N VAL A 172 3.55 -8.22 -19.09
CA VAL A 172 4.26 -9.01 -18.08
C VAL A 172 5.51 -9.65 -18.67
N VAL A 173 5.43 -10.26 -19.86
CA VAL A 173 6.60 -10.86 -20.53
C VAL A 173 7.67 -9.80 -20.80
N LEU A 174 7.28 -8.60 -21.23
CA LEU A 174 8.24 -7.50 -21.45
C LEU A 174 8.89 -7.01 -20.15
N ALA A 175 8.12 -6.89 -19.06
CA ALA A 175 8.67 -6.56 -17.75
C ALA A 175 9.69 -7.60 -17.27
N VAL A 176 9.35 -8.89 -17.39
CA VAL A 176 10.21 -10.00 -17.00
C VAL A 176 11.46 -10.07 -17.86
N GLN A 177 11.33 -9.89 -19.18
CA GLN A 177 12.47 -9.82 -20.09
C GLN A 177 13.44 -8.70 -19.67
N PHE A 178 12.91 -7.53 -19.33
CA PHE A 178 13.71 -6.41 -18.86
C PHE A 178 14.42 -6.72 -17.53
N LEU A 179 13.73 -7.30 -16.53
CA LEU A 179 14.34 -7.76 -15.28
C LEU A 179 15.48 -8.77 -15.53
N HIS A 180 15.19 -9.80 -16.34
CA HIS A 180 16.15 -10.86 -16.65
C HIS A 180 17.37 -10.34 -17.42
N SER A 181 17.20 -9.33 -18.30
CA SER A 181 18.32 -8.67 -19.00
C SER A 181 19.31 -8.00 -18.05
N ARG A 182 18.91 -7.78 -16.79
CA ARG A 182 19.73 -7.20 -15.73
C ARG A 182 20.09 -8.21 -14.64
N GLY A 183 19.86 -9.49 -14.87
CA GLY A 183 20.14 -10.56 -13.90
C GLY A 183 19.20 -10.55 -12.68
N ILE A 184 18.07 -9.85 -12.76
CA ILE A 184 17.09 -9.76 -11.66
C ILE A 184 15.97 -10.77 -11.93
N VAL A 185 15.63 -11.57 -10.92
CA VAL A 185 14.46 -12.45 -10.92
C VAL A 185 13.46 -11.89 -9.92
N HIS A 186 12.18 -11.74 -10.30
CA HIS A 186 11.15 -11.21 -9.40
C HIS A 186 10.94 -12.10 -8.16
N GLY A 187 11.00 -13.43 -8.33
CA GLY A 187 10.90 -14.40 -7.23
C GLY A 187 9.50 -14.69 -6.69
N ASP A 188 8.48 -13.95 -7.13
CA ASP A 188 7.09 -14.10 -6.67
C ASP A 188 6.09 -13.54 -7.70
N LEU A 189 6.15 -14.01 -8.95
CA LEU A 189 5.27 -13.51 -10.00
C LEU A 189 3.90 -14.20 -9.95
N THR A 190 2.90 -13.52 -9.40
CA THR A 190 1.52 -14.02 -9.25
C THR A 190 0.49 -13.00 -9.76
N SER A 191 -0.77 -13.41 -9.92
CA SER A 191 -1.87 -12.49 -10.29
C SER A 191 -2.14 -11.39 -9.26
N ALA A 192 -1.73 -11.60 -8.00
CA ALA A 192 -1.80 -10.59 -6.94
C ALA A 192 -0.73 -9.49 -7.10
N ASN A 193 0.43 -9.86 -7.67
CA ASN A 193 1.58 -8.95 -7.85
C ASN A 193 1.58 -8.24 -9.23
N VAL A 194 0.56 -8.47 -10.06
CA VAL A 194 0.34 -7.73 -11.31
C VAL A 194 -0.84 -6.78 -11.13
N VAL A 195 -0.55 -5.49 -11.09
CA VAL A 195 -1.52 -4.42 -10.82
C VAL A 195 -1.78 -3.55 -12.05
N PHE A 196 -3.00 -3.03 -12.15
CA PHE A 196 -3.36 -2.10 -13.21
C PHE A 196 -2.92 -0.68 -12.86
N ARG A 197 -2.46 0.07 -13.87
CA ARG A 197 -2.17 1.49 -13.70
C ARG A 197 -3.47 2.29 -13.65
N LEU A 198 -3.58 3.21 -12.70
CA LEU A 198 -4.68 4.17 -12.62
C LEU A 198 -4.55 5.27 -13.69
N SER A 199 -5.67 5.89 -14.05
CA SER A 199 -5.65 7.02 -14.99
C SER A 199 -4.90 8.21 -14.40
N ASP A 200 -4.38 9.09 -15.26
CA ASP A 200 -3.70 10.31 -14.81
C ASP A 200 -4.64 11.29 -14.08
N ALA A 201 -5.96 11.12 -14.21
CA ALA A 201 -6.93 11.87 -13.42
C ALA A 201 -6.86 11.51 -11.93
N VAL A 202 -6.74 10.22 -11.60
CA VAL A 202 -6.64 9.76 -10.19
C VAL A 202 -5.36 10.25 -9.54
N ARG A 203 -4.29 10.40 -10.32
CA ARG A 203 -3.01 10.95 -9.86
C ARG A 203 -3.07 12.43 -9.45
N LYS A 204 -4.19 13.11 -9.69
CA LYS A 204 -4.40 14.51 -9.33
C LYS A 204 -5.47 14.69 -8.25
N TRP A 205 -5.99 13.60 -7.71
CA TRP A 205 -6.99 13.66 -6.65
C TRP A 205 -6.42 14.34 -5.40
N SER A 206 -7.22 15.21 -4.81
CA SER A 206 -7.05 15.68 -3.44
C SER A 206 -7.54 14.63 -2.45
N ALA A 207 -7.29 14.85 -1.16
CA ALA A 207 -7.87 13.99 -0.11
C ALA A 207 -9.41 13.99 -0.16
N ASP A 208 -10.03 15.14 -0.45
CA ASP A 208 -11.48 15.26 -0.58
C ASP A 208 -11.99 14.46 -1.79
N ASP A 209 -11.26 14.49 -2.92
CA ASP A 209 -11.60 13.65 -4.08
C ASP A 209 -11.50 12.16 -3.75
N VAL A 210 -10.49 11.76 -2.97
CA VAL A 210 -10.35 10.38 -2.49
C VAL A 210 -11.58 9.99 -1.66
N TYR A 211 -12.00 10.81 -0.69
CA TYR A 211 -13.18 10.51 0.13
C TYR A 211 -14.48 10.52 -0.68
N ASN A 212 -14.63 11.46 -1.62
CA ASN A 212 -15.80 11.52 -2.50
C ASN A 212 -15.92 10.29 -3.41
N MET A 213 -14.79 9.71 -3.82
CA MET A 213 -14.76 8.60 -4.76
C MET A 213 -14.74 7.23 -4.09
N LEU A 214 -14.06 7.09 -2.95
CA LEU A 214 -13.85 5.82 -2.24
C LEU A 214 -14.66 5.70 -0.95
N GLY A 215 -15.28 6.79 -0.48
CA GLY A 215 -15.94 6.85 0.82
C GLY A 215 -15.01 7.35 1.93
N ASN A 216 -15.60 7.60 3.10
CA ASN A 216 -14.82 7.90 4.30
C ASN A 216 -14.21 6.60 4.86
N PRO A 217 -13.04 6.66 5.50
CA PRO A 217 -12.45 5.50 6.18
C PRO A 217 -13.41 4.92 7.22
N GLU A 218 -13.61 3.61 7.16
CA GLU A 218 -14.34 2.88 8.19
C GLU A 218 -13.39 2.51 9.32
N THR A 219 -13.71 2.95 10.54
CA THR A 219 -12.87 2.72 11.72
C THR A 219 -13.68 2.20 12.91
N GLU A 220 -13.02 1.46 13.79
CA GLU A 220 -13.57 0.99 15.07
C GLU A 220 -12.51 1.15 16.15
N GLU A 221 -12.95 1.62 17.31
CA GLU A 221 -12.08 1.90 18.44
C GLU A 221 -11.44 0.61 18.97
N VAL A 222 -10.14 0.66 19.22
CA VAL A 222 -9.42 -0.45 19.83
C VAL A 222 -9.67 -0.42 21.33
N VAL A 223 -10.37 -1.44 21.83
CA VAL A 223 -10.69 -1.60 23.25
C VAL A 223 -9.97 -2.81 23.81
N THR A 224 -9.23 -2.62 24.90
CA THR A 224 -8.62 -3.74 25.64
C THR A 224 -9.69 -4.56 26.36
N ARG A 225 -9.41 -5.81 26.70
CA ARG A 225 -10.37 -6.69 27.41
C ARG A 225 -10.77 -6.13 28.77
N ASP A 226 -9.85 -5.50 29.48
CA ASP A 226 -10.09 -4.88 30.78
C ASP A 226 -10.75 -3.49 30.70
N GLY A 227 -10.93 -2.94 29.49
CA GLY A 227 -11.59 -1.66 29.24
C GLY A 227 -10.67 -0.45 29.43
N SER A 228 -9.38 -0.66 29.66
CA SER A 228 -8.38 0.41 29.62
C SER A 228 -8.11 0.88 28.17
N PRO A 229 -7.61 2.12 27.97
CA PRO A 229 -7.15 2.55 26.65
C PRO A 229 -6.03 1.64 26.12
N PRO A 230 -5.91 1.45 24.79
CA PRO A 230 -4.80 0.72 24.21
C PRO A 230 -3.47 1.42 24.57
N ASP A 231 -2.45 0.61 24.83
CA ASP A 231 -1.10 1.14 24.99
C ASP A 231 -0.57 1.69 23.66
N PRO A 232 0.55 2.43 23.66
CA PRO A 232 1.07 3.05 22.44
C PRO A 232 1.44 2.04 21.34
N HIS A 233 1.60 0.76 21.63
CA HIS A 233 1.99 -0.23 20.63
C HIS A 233 0.88 -0.47 19.60
N ALA A 234 -0.39 -0.28 19.95
CA ALA A 234 -1.54 -0.40 19.05
C ALA A 234 -2.14 0.96 18.67
N PRO A 235 -2.75 1.08 17.47
CA PRO A 235 -3.47 2.29 17.12
C PRO A 235 -4.72 2.44 17.99
N PRO A 236 -5.21 3.67 18.21
CA PRO A 236 -6.46 3.92 18.94
C PRO A 236 -7.69 3.38 18.19
N GLU A 237 -7.59 3.23 16.87
CA GLU A 237 -8.65 2.71 16.00
C GLU A 237 -8.06 1.73 14.97
N VAL A 238 -8.78 0.65 14.71
CA VAL A 238 -8.54 -0.18 13.52
C VAL A 238 -9.25 0.46 12.33
N VAL A 239 -8.61 0.39 11.17
CA VAL A 239 -9.12 0.95 9.92
C VAL A 239 -9.35 -0.18 8.92
N SER A 240 -10.50 -0.21 8.24
CA SER A 240 -10.74 -1.13 7.13
C SER A 240 -9.92 -0.75 5.91
N PRO A 241 -9.33 -1.71 5.17
CA PRO A 241 -8.84 -1.42 3.83
C PRO A 241 -9.99 -1.05 2.89
N ILE A 242 -9.75 -0.14 1.94
CA ILE A 242 -10.70 0.05 0.84
C ILE A 242 -10.93 -1.27 0.10
N ASP A 243 -12.13 -1.46 -0.41
CA ASP A 243 -12.32 -2.46 -1.47
C ASP A 243 -11.50 -2.04 -2.69
N SER A 244 -10.42 -2.77 -2.99
CA SER A 244 -9.55 -2.49 -4.13
C SER A 244 -10.31 -2.44 -5.48
N ALA A 245 -11.49 -3.08 -5.58
CA ALA A 245 -12.36 -2.98 -6.74
C ALA A 245 -12.96 -1.57 -6.94
N SER A 246 -13.11 -0.78 -5.87
CA SER A 246 -13.61 0.61 -5.92
C SER A 246 -12.68 1.56 -6.68
N LEU A 247 -11.39 1.23 -6.77
CA LEU A 247 -10.41 1.94 -7.60
C LEU A 247 -10.67 1.76 -9.12
N HIS A 248 -11.63 0.92 -9.52
CA HIS A 248 -12.18 0.91 -10.86
C HIS A 248 -13.27 1.97 -11.03
N CYS A 249 -12.89 3.24 -11.14
CA CYS A 249 -13.86 4.28 -11.45
C CYS A 249 -13.38 5.22 -12.56
N SER A 250 -13.73 4.88 -13.79
CA SER A 250 -14.31 5.87 -14.70
C SER A 250 -15.81 5.61 -14.75
N LYS A 251 -16.58 6.24 -13.85
CA LYS A 251 -17.99 6.53 -14.16
C LYS A 251 -17.95 7.29 -15.49
N ARG A 252 -18.39 6.64 -16.57
CA ARG A 252 -18.71 7.39 -17.80
C ARG A 252 -19.74 8.42 -17.37
N THR A 253 -19.38 9.69 -17.40
CA THR A 253 -20.34 10.78 -17.42
C THR A 253 -21.23 10.52 -18.62
N SER A 254 -22.46 10.10 -18.37
CA SER A 254 -23.53 10.08 -19.37
C SER A 254 -23.82 11.53 -19.72
N SER A 255 -23.25 11.99 -20.84
CA SER A 255 -23.80 13.07 -21.66
C SER A 255 -25.00 12.54 -22.44
#